data_AF-A0A964ZPR0-F1
#
_entry.id   AF-A0A964ZPR0-F1
#
_cell.length_a   1.000
_cell.length_b   1.000
_cell.length_c   1.000
_cell.angle_alpha   90.00
_cell.angle_beta   90.00
_cell.angle_gamma   90.00
#
_symmetry.space_group_name_H-M   'P 1'
#
loop_
_entity.id
_entity.type
_entity.pdbx_description
1 polymer ?
#
loop_
_entity_poly.entity_id
_entity_poly.type
_entity_poly.pdbx_seq_one_letter_code
_entity_poly.pdbx_strand_id
1 'polypeptide(L)'
;MLPFILIIKIWQKFIAPGLAPRCKYYPSCSQYTYESIKNFHVFGLALGAWRVIRCNPLSHGGVDYPPKTLKIGPFLLSNKETESMVR
;
A
#
# COMPACT_ATOMS: atom_id res chain seq x y z
N MET A 1 -12.94 2.25 -12.19
CA MET A 1 -11.51 2.54 -12.52
C MET A 1 -11.08 3.71 -11.65
N LEU A 2 -10.20 3.47 -10.67
CA LEU A 2 -10.11 4.26 -9.43
C LEU A 2 -9.33 5.58 -9.59
N PRO A 3 -9.98 6.77 -9.49
CA PRO A 3 -9.30 8.07 -9.57
C PRO A 3 -8.20 8.26 -8.51
N PHE A 4 -8.31 7.55 -7.38
CA PHE A 4 -7.35 7.56 -6.27
C PHE A 4 -5.94 7.12 -6.66
N ILE A 5 -5.82 6.15 -7.57
CA ILE A 5 -4.50 5.66 -8.02
C ILE A 5 -3.77 6.72 -8.83
N LEU A 6 -4.53 7.52 -9.60
CA LEU A 6 -3.99 8.61 -10.40
C LEU A 6 -3.36 9.69 -9.51
N ILE A 7 -4.03 10.04 -8.41
CA ILE A 7 -3.56 11.00 -7.42
C ILE A 7 -2.25 10.51 -6.79
N ILE A 8 -2.19 9.24 -6.39
CA ILE A 8 -0.98 8.64 -5.81
C ILE A 8 0.18 8.65 -6.81
N LYS A 9 -0.08 8.31 -8.08
CA LYS A 9 0.95 8.32 -9.14
C LYS A 9 1.46 9.73 -9.46
N ILE A 10 0.58 10.73 -9.49
CA ILE A 10 0.96 12.13 -9.69
C ILE A 10 1.83 12.59 -8.52
N TRP A 11 1.44 12.26 -7.29
CA TRP A 11 2.23 12.57 -6.10
C TRP A 11 3.61 11.88 -6.13
N GLN A 12 3.67 10.60 -6.50
CA GLN A 12 4.93 9.88 -6.69
C GLN A 12 5.81 10.48 -7.79
N LYS A 13 5.23 10.97 -8.88
CA LYS A 13 6.00 11.46 -10.05
C LYS A 13 6.47 12.90 -9.90
N PHE A 14 5.66 13.76 -9.28
CA PHE A 14 5.94 15.20 -9.18
C PHE A 14 6.57 15.59 -7.84
N ILE A 15 6.22 14.90 -6.75
CA ILE A 15 6.64 15.29 -5.39
C ILE A 15 7.75 14.37 -4.87
N ALA A 16 7.69 13.06 -5.11
CA ALA A 16 8.72 12.15 -4.59
C ALA A 16 10.17 12.43 -5.06
N PRO A 17 10.48 12.83 -6.31
CA PRO A 17 11.88 13.03 -6.72
C PRO A 17 12.54 14.27 -6.09
N GLY A 18 11.74 15.22 -5.56
CA GLY A 18 12.25 16.40 -4.85
C GLY A 18 12.38 16.19 -3.33
N LEU A 19 11.96 15.04 -2.80
CA LEU A 19 11.96 14.75 -1.36
C LEU A 19 12.93 13.60 -1.07
N ALA A 20 13.84 13.79 -0.12
CA ALA A 20 14.65 12.71 0.45
C ALA A 20 13.76 11.53 0.88
N PRO A 21 14.25 10.27 0.88
CA PRO A 21 13.45 9.11 1.25
C PRO A 21 12.94 9.23 2.70
N ARG A 22 11.72 9.74 2.87
CA ARG A 22 11.08 9.91 4.19
C ARG A 22 10.44 8.61 4.70
N CYS A 23 10.21 7.65 3.80
CA CYS A 23 9.66 6.36 4.19
C CYS A 23 10.72 5.55 4.92
N LYS A 24 10.49 5.32 6.21
CA LYS A 24 11.36 4.46 7.03
C LYS A 24 11.17 2.96 6.75
N TYR A 25 10.09 2.62 6.05
CA TYR A 25 9.77 1.26 5.68
C TYR A 25 9.95 1.01 4.19
N TYR A 26 10.40 -0.20 3.85
CA TYR A 26 10.47 -0.72 2.49
C TYR A 26 9.40 -1.80 2.27
N PRO A 27 8.66 -1.80 1.15
CA PRO A 27 8.57 -0.72 0.16
C PRO A 27 7.97 0.56 0.76
N SER A 28 8.14 1.69 0.04
CA SER A 28 7.66 3.00 0.50
C SER A 28 6.17 2.99 0.82
N CYS A 29 5.70 3.84 1.74
CA CYS A 29 4.29 3.91 2.12
C CYS A 29 3.35 4.16 0.92
N SER A 30 3.82 4.90 -0.09
CA SER A 30 3.07 5.12 -1.33
C SER A 30 2.95 3.85 -2.18
N GLN A 31 4.03 3.07 -2.30
CA GLN A 31 4.05 1.79 -3.00
C GLN A 31 3.20 0.75 -2.29
N TYR A 32 3.31 0.67 -0.96
CA TYR A 32 2.47 -0.18 -0.12
C TYR A 32 0.99 0.12 -0.30
N THR A 33 0.64 1.41 -0.32
CA THR A 33 -0.74 1.87 -0.52
C THR A 33 -1.23 1.53 -1.93
N TYR A 34 -0.38 1.70 -2.95
CA TYR A 34 -0.70 1.33 -4.34
C TYR A 34 -1.01 -0.17 -4.48
N GLU A 35 -0.15 -1.05 -3.98
CA GLU A 35 -0.40 -2.50 -3.98
C GLU A 35 -1.65 -2.85 -3.19
N SER A 36 -1.80 -2.29 -1.98
CA SER A 36 -2.94 -2.58 -1.13
C SER A 36 -4.26 -2.17 -1.80
N ILE A 37 -4.32 -1.01 -2.45
CA ILE A 37 -5.53 -0.56 -3.19
C ILE A 37 -5.77 -1.43 -4.43
N LYS A 38 -4.70 -1.83 -5.15
CA LYS A 38 -4.81 -2.74 -6.30
C LYS A 38 -5.45 -4.07 -5.92
N ASN A 39 -5.14 -4.58 -4.72
CA ASN A 39 -5.54 -5.91 -4.27
C ASN A 39 -6.85 -5.89 -3.47
N PHE A 40 -7.05 -4.88 -2.61
CA PHE A 40 -8.12 -4.83 -1.62
C PHE A 40 -9.02 -3.59 -1.76
N HIS A 41 -8.87 -2.79 -2.81
CA HIS A 41 -9.68 -1.60 -3.10
C HIS A 41 -9.73 -0.62 -1.92
N VAL A 42 -10.91 -0.41 -1.32
CA VAL A 42 -11.14 0.51 -0.19
C VAL A 42 -10.43 0.06 1.09
N PHE A 43 -10.34 -1.25 1.34
CA PHE A 43 -9.60 -1.77 2.49
C PHE A 43 -8.10 -1.53 2.35
N GLY A 44 -7.61 -1.55 1.10
CA GLY A 44 -6.23 -1.21 0.77
C GLY A 44 -5.83 0.21 1.14
N LEU A 45 -6.77 1.15 0.99
CA LEU A 45 -6.58 2.54 1.38
C LEU A 45 -6.45 2.68 2.90
N ALA A 46 -7.25 1.95 3.67
CA ALA A 46 -7.16 1.94 5.14
C ALA A 46 -5.82 1.37 5.63
N LEU A 47 -5.33 0.26 5.04
CA LEU A 47 -4.02 -0.31 5.34
C LEU A 47 -2.87 0.67 5.05
N GLY A 48 -2.92 1.30 3.87
CA GLY A 48 -1.93 2.30 3.47
C GLY A 48 -1.92 3.52 4.37
N ALA A 49 -3.10 4.10 4.64
CA ALA A 49 -3.25 5.26 5.52
C ALA A 49 -2.74 4.97 6.94
N TRP A 50 -3.09 3.82 7.50
CA TRP A 50 -2.59 3.38 8.80
C TRP A 50 -1.06 3.26 8.84
N ARG A 51 -0.45 2.81 7.74
CA ARG A 51 1.01 2.74 7.64
C ARG A 51 1.67 4.11 7.51
N VAL A 52 1.05 5.05 6.79
CA VAL A 52 1.54 6.44 6.68
C VAL A 52 1.58 7.11 8.05
N ILE A 53 0.54 6.93 8.88
CA ILE A 53 0.48 7.48 10.24
C ILE A 53 1.60 6.91 11.12
N ARG A 54 1.92 5.62 10.95
CA ARG A 54 3.02 4.96 11.68
C ARG A 54 4.41 5.28 11.12
N CYS A 55 4.51 5.86 9.93
CA CYS A 55 5.77 6.23 9.29
C CYS A 55 6.27 7.59 9.79
N ASN A 56 6.65 7.65 11.07
CA ASN A 56 7.21 8.83 11.73
C ASN A 56 8.71 8.60 12.07
N PRO A 57 9.50 9.64 12.39
CA PRO A 57 10.94 9.50 12.66
C PRO A 57 11.28 8.58 13.86
N LEU A 58 10.34 8.44 14.81
CA LEU A 58 10.45 7.59 16.00
C LEU A 58 10.12 6.10 15.74
N SER A 59 9.59 5.75 14.57
CA SER A 59 9.41 4.35 14.16
C SER A 59 10.77 3.65 14.08
N HIS A 60 10.88 2.33 14.25
CA HIS A 60 12.14 1.61 14.00
C HIS A 60 12.47 1.45 12.50
N GLY A 61 11.49 1.61 11.61
CA GLY A 61 11.65 1.29 10.20
C GLY A 61 11.73 -0.22 9.94
N GLY A 62 12.02 -0.60 8.69
CA GLY A 62 12.24 -1.99 8.30
C GLY A 62 11.56 -2.40 7.00
N VAL A 63 11.60 -3.69 6.69
CA VAL A 63 10.94 -4.25 5.51
C VAL A 63 9.58 -4.81 5.92
N ASP A 64 8.50 -4.25 5.38
CA ASP A 64 7.13 -4.69 5.64
C ASP A 64 6.37 -4.68 4.30
N TYR A 65 5.98 -5.86 3.81
CA TYR A 65 5.24 -5.98 2.54
C TYR A 65 3.73 -5.99 2.79
N PRO A 66 2.91 -5.53 1.83
CA PRO A 66 1.46 -5.64 1.95
C PRO A 66 1.05 -7.12 2.00
N PRO A 67 0.02 -7.47 2.80
CA PRO A 67 -0.48 -8.84 2.86
C PRO A 67 -1.06 -9.25 1.50
N LYS A 68 -0.93 -10.54 1.14
CA LYS A 68 -1.51 -11.09 -0.10
C LYS A 68 -3.00 -11.42 0.05
N THR A 69 -3.44 -11.67 1.27
CA THR A 69 -4.83 -11.99 1.61
C THR A 69 -5.27 -11.15 2.81
N LEU A 70 -6.50 -10.63 2.78
CA LEU A 70 -7.13 -9.94 3.90
C LEU A 70 -8.35 -10.70 4.37
N LYS A 71 -8.41 -11.00 5.67
CA LYS A 71 -9.60 -11.55 6.33
C LYS A 71 -10.35 -10.42 7.02
N ILE A 72 -11.58 -10.14 6.58
CA ILE A 72 -12.48 -9.18 7.21
C ILE A 72 -13.77 -9.93 7.54
N GLY A 73 -13.90 -10.37 8.80
CA GLY A 73 -15.03 -11.19 9.25
C GLY A 73 -15.17 -12.48 8.42
N PRO A 74 -16.36 -12.80 7.86
CA PRO A 74 -16.56 -13.97 7.02
C PRO A 74 -15.98 -13.83 5.61
N PHE A 75 -15.46 -12.66 5.23
CA PHE A 75 -15.02 -12.38 3.87
C PHE A 75 -13.50 -12.50 3.72
N LEU A 76 -13.07 -13.36 2.80
CA LEU A 76 -11.66 -13.56 2.43
C LEU A 76 -11.39 -12.84 1.11
N LEU A 77 -10.74 -11.68 1.21
CA LEU A 77 -10.23 -10.98 0.05
C LEU A 77 -8.87 -11.54 -0.33
N SER A 78 -8.79 -12.19 -1.49
CA SER A 78 -7.55 -12.67 -2.07
C SER A 78 -7.15 -11.77 -3.23
N ASN A 79 -5.85 -11.54 -3.39
CA ASN A 79 -5.33 -10.79 -4.53
C ASN A 79 -5.55 -11.58 -5.84
N LYS A 80 -5.80 -10.89 -6.95
CA LYS A 80 -5.94 -11.47 -8.29
C LYS A 80 -4.73 -12.29 -8.73
N GLU A 81 -3.53 -11.97 -8.23
CA GLU A 81 -2.29 -12.69 -8.53
C GLU A 81 -2.22 -14.07 -7.85
N THR A 82 -2.92 -14.25 -6.71
CA THR A 82 -3.08 -15.54 -6.05
C THR A 82 -4.15 -16.41 -6.72
N GLU A 83 -5.13 -15.83 -7.42
CA GLU A 83 -6.16 -16.59 -8.16
C GLU A 83 -5.59 -17.33 -9.38
N SER A 84 -4.42 -16.93 -9.92
CA SER A 84 -3.76 -17.61 -11.04
C SER A 84 -2.85 -18.77 -10.64
N MET A 85 -2.58 -18.98 -9.34
CA MET A 85 -1.81 -20.13 -8.85
C MET A 85 -2.73 -21.27 -8.34
N VAL A 86 -4.06 -21.07 -8.43
CA VAL A 86 -5.10 -22.04 -8.04
C VAL A 86 -5.87 -22.56 -9.27
N ARG A 87 -5.39 -22.29 -10.49
CA ARG A 87 -5.87 -22.89 -11.73
C ARG A 87 -4.78 -23.72 -12.38
#